data_AF-A0A955B341-F1
#
_entry.id   AF-A0A955B341-F1
#
_cell.length_a   1.000
_cell.length_b   1.000
_cell.length_c   1.000
_cell.angle_alpha   90.00
_cell.angle_beta   90.00
_cell.angle_gamma   90.00
#
_symmetry.space_group_name_H-M   'P 1'
#
loop_
_entity.id
_entity.type
_entity.pdbx_description
1 polymer ?
#
loop_
_entity_poly.entity_id
_entity_poly.type
_entity_poly.pdbx_seq_one_letter_code
_entity_poly.pdbx_strand_id
1 'polypeptide(L)'
;MISKIDREDADYLPARMLNEFTYCPRLFYYEHVEGVFVHNQETVEGDIAHRRVDAKTDDLPPPEQLAESDQPVRSRSVTLSSDRYGIIAKMDLIEIQGGKVTPVDYKRGRPRASGDG
;
A
#
# COMPACT_ATOMS: atom_id res chain seq x y z
N MET A 1 -11.10 1.53 2.78
CA MET A 1 -11.33 2.97 3.03
C MET A 1 -10.30 3.72 2.18
N ILE A 2 -10.64 4.82 1.49
CA ILE A 2 -9.59 5.77 1.10
C ILE A 2 -9.05 6.24 2.46
N SER A 3 -7.86 5.76 2.83
CA SER A 3 -7.19 6.17 4.07
C SER A 3 -7.29 7.68 4.13
N LYS A 4 -7.83 8.24 5.22
CA LYS A 4 -7.96 9.69 5.38
C LYS A 4 -6.58 10.30 5.14
N ILE A 5 -6.44 10.95 3.98
CA ILE A 5 -5.29 11.76 3.61
C ILE A 5 -5.43 13.00 4.47
N ASP A 6 -4.48 13.21 5.38
CA ASP A 6 -4.45 14.43 6.18
C ASP A 6 -4.18 15.62 5.25
N ARG A 7 -4.60 16.83 5.63
CA ARG A 7 -4.57 18.00 4.73
C ARG A 7 -3.17 18.36 4.20
N GLU A 8 -2.10 17.90 4.86
CA GLU A 8 -0.70 18.05 4.43
C GLU A 8 -0.32 17.07 3.30
N ASP A 9 -1.03 15.96 3.14
CA ASP A 9 -0.84 15.00 2.05
C ASP A 9 -1.64 15.36 0.77
N ALA A 10 -2.37 16.48 0.77
CA ALA A 10 -3.22 16.90 -0.35
C ALA A 10 -2.46 17.17 -1.66
N ASP A 11 -1.15 17.39 -1.56
CA ASP A 11 -0.25 17.59 -2.70
C ASP A 11 0.17 16.26 -3.36
N TYR A 12 -0.11 15.11 -2.72
CA TYR A 12 0.25 13.79 -3.22
C TYR A 12 -0.96 12.99 -3.68
N LEU A 13 -0.84 12.37 -4.85
CA LEU A 13 -1.81 11.40 -5.34
C LEU A 13 -1.54 10.03 -4.69
N PRO A 14 -2.54 9.37 -4.09
CA PRO A 14 -2.37 8.01 -3.59
C PRO A 14 -1.99 7.06 -4.73
N ALA A 15 -0.97 6.23 -4.53
CA ALA A 15 -0.48 5.30 -5.55
C ALA A 15 -1.56 4.37 -6.10
N ARG A 16 -2.55 4.03 -5.25
CA ARG A 16 -3.74 3.27 -5.64
C ARG A 16 -4.37 3.88 -6.90
N MET A 17 -4.60 5.20 -6.89
CA MET A 17 -5.33 5.92 -7.94
C MET A 17 -4.71 5.83 -9.33
N LEU A 18 -3.42 5.48 -9.45
CA LEU A 18 -2.80 5.16 -10.74
C LEU A 18 -3.45 3.93 -11.38
N ASN A 19 -3.79 2.93 -10.58
CA ASN A 19 -4.48 1.73 -11.03
C ASN A 19 -5.91 2.05 -11.48
N GLU A 20 -6.68 2.81 -10.69
CA GLU A 20 -8.03 3.22 -11.10
C GLU A 20 -8.02 4.06 -12.38
N PHE A 21 -7.06 4.99 -12.52
CA PHE A 21 -6.95 5.80 -13.74
C PHE A 21 -6.58 4.96 -14.97
N THR A 22 -5.61 4.06 -14.83
CA THR A 22 -5.17 3.16 -15.91
C THR A 22 -6.29 2.22 -16.34
N TYR A 23 -7.09 1.74 -15.38
CA TYR A 23 -8.25 0.90 -15.66
C TYR A 23 -9.39 1.69 -16.32
N CYS A 24 -9.77 2.83 -15.75
CA CYS A 24 -10.84 3.69 -16.26
C CYS A 24 -10.75 5.11 -15.69
N PRO A 25 -10.44 6.15 -16.50
CA PRO A 25 -10.39 7.54 -16.03
C PRO A 25 -11.69 8.04 -15.39
N ARG A 26 -12.85 7.49 -15.80
CA ARG A 26 -14.14 7.81 -15.18
C ARG A 26 -14.25 7.25 -13.77
N LEU A 27 -13.72 6.04 -13.52
CA LEU A 27 -13.67 5.46 -12.18
C LEU A 27 -12.80 6.31 -11.26
N PHE A 28 -11.60 6.69 -11.73
CA PHE A 28 -10.72 7.62 -11.03
C PHE A 28 -11.44 8.91 -10.66
N TYR A 29 -12.15 9.54 -11.60
CA TYR A 29 -12.86 10.78 -11.33
C TYR A 29 -13.90 10.60 -10.21
N TYR A 30 -14.67 9.52 -10.24
CA TYR A 30 -15.64 9.25 -9.20
C TYR A 30 -15.00 8.99 -7.83
N GLU A 31 -14.00 8.12 -7.76
CA GLU A 31 -13.43 7.74 -6.47
C GLU A 31 -12.51 8.82 -5.88
N HIS A 32 -11.69 9.46 -6.70
CA HIS A 32 -10.69 10.43 -6.24
C HIS A 32 -11.22 11.87 -6.17
N VAL A 33 -11.88 12.33 -7.24
CA VAL A 33 -12.29 13.73 -7.36
C VAL A 33 -13.63 13.97 -6.66
N GLU A 34 -14.61 13.11 -6.91
CA GLU A 34 -15.96 13.24 -6.30
C GLU A 34 -16.08 12.52 -4.95
N GLY A 35 -15.10 11.69 -4.56
CA GLY A 35 -15.13 10.93 -3.32
C GLY A 35 -16.21 9.84 -3.28
N VAL A 36 -16.71 9.40 -4.43
CA VAL A 36 -17.76 8.39 -4.57
C VAL A 36 -17.13 7.00 -4.60
N PHE A 37 -17.26 6.26 -3.50
CA PHE A 37 -16.84 4.86 -3.40
C PHE A 37 -17.99 4.00 -2.88
N VAL A 38 -18.39 2.98 -3.64
CA VAL A 38 -19.46 2.05 -3.25
C VAL A 38 -18.84 0.72 -2.82
N HIS A 39 -18.96 0.44 -1.53
CA HIS A 39 -18.48 -0.83 -0.97
C HIS A 39 -19.31 -2.02 -1.45
N ASN A 40 -18.63 -3.08 -1.87
CA ASN A 40 -19.18 -4.42 -2.03
C ASN A 40 -18.58 -5.36 -0.96
N GLN A 41 -19.07 -6.60 -0.89
CA GLN A 41 -18.61 -7.59 0.08
C GLN A 41 -17.08 -7.76 0.08
N GLU A 42 -16.46 -7.92 -1.09
CA GLU A 42 -15.01 -8.11 -1.23
C GLU A 42 -14.22 -6.92 -0.69
N THR A 43 -14.66 -5.69 -0.98
CA THR A 43 -13.99 -4.48 -0.47
C THR A 43 -14.12 -4.33 1.04
N VAL A 44 -15.22 -4.77 1.64
CA VAL A 44 -15.43 -4.74 3.09
C VAL A 44 -14.57 -5.79 3.78
N GLU A 45 -14.54 -7.01 3.25
CA GLU A 45 -13.70 -8.09 3.79
C GLU A 45 -12.21 -7.75 3.67
N GLY A 46 -11.79 -7.16 2.55
CA GLY A 46 -10.44 -6.61 2.38
C GLY A 46 -10.11 -5.55 3.43
N ASP A 47 -11.01 -4.59 3.66
CA ASP A 47 -10.81 -3.53 4.65
C ASP A 47 -10.63 -4.08 6.08
N ILE A 48 -11.37 -5.13 6.45
CA ILE A 48 -11.21 -5.81 7.74
C ILE A 48 -9.84 -6.52 7.83
N ALA A 49 -9.41 -7.17 6.75
CA ALA A 49 -8.10 -7.84 6.71
C ALA A 49 -6.94 -6.84 6.83
N HIS A 50 -6.99 -5.72 6.09
CA HIS A 50 -5.99 -4.66 6.17
C HIS A 50 -5.98 -4.01 7.55
N ARG A 51 -7.13 -3.78 8.20
CA ARG A 51 -7.18 -3.24 9.57
C ARG A 51 -6.34 -4.03 10.58
N ARG A 52 -6.23 -5.35 10.42
CA ARG A 52 -5.38 -6.19 11.27
C ARG A 52 -3.89 -5.97 11.02
N VAL A 53 -3.50 -5.80 9.76
CA VAL A 53 -2.11 -5.51 9.37
C VAL A 53 -1.74 -4.08 9.81
N ASP A 54 -2.71 -3.17 9.71
CA ASP A 54 -2.58 -1.75 10.04
C ASP A 54 -2.55 -1.44 11.54
N ALA A 55 -3.02 -2.37 12.39
CA ALA A 55 -3.06 -2.17 13.83
C ALA A 55 -1.67 -2.09 14.49
N LYS A 56 -0.61 -2.46 13.76
CA LYS A 56 0.77 -2.36 14.22
C LYS A 56 1.60 -1.62 13.17
N THR A 57 1.92 -0.36 13.47
CA THR A 57 2.92 0.38 12.72
C THR A 57 4.28 0.04 13.31
N ASP A 58 5.18 -0.47 12.48
CA ASP A 58 6.55 -0.74 12.85
C ASP A 58 7.44 0.19 12.00
N ASP A 59 8.31 0.96 12.63
CA ASP A 59 9.22 1.86 11.91
C ASP A 59 10.21 1.06 11.05
N LEU A 60 10.70 1.69 9.98
CA LEU A 60 11.82 1.14 9.23
C LEU A 60 13.10 1.26 10.08
N PRO A 61 13.89 0.18 10.22
CA PRO A 61 15.21 0.29 10.84
C PRO A 61 16.09 1.24 10.03
N PRO A 62 17.04 1.93 10.70
CA PRO A 62 17.91 2.90 10.05
C PRO A 62 18.83 2.21 9.02
N PRO A 63 19.22 2.90 7.93
CA PRO A 63 19.96 2.32 6.81
C PRO A 63 21.23 1.56 7.21
N GLU A 64 21.93 2.05 8.23
CA GLU A 64 23.19 1.49 8.73
C GLU A 64 22.99 0.08 9.29
N GLN A 65 21.80 -0.24 9.80
CA GLN A 65 21.47 -1.54 10.39
C GLN A 65 20.92 -2.55 9.37
N LEU A 66 20.65 -2.12 8.13
CA LEU A 66 20.05 -2.98 7.10
C LEU A 66 21.01 -4.06 6.58
N ALA A 67 22.32 -3.79 6.58
CA ALA A 67 23.35 -4.66 6.02
C ALA A 67 23.94 -5.65 7.02
N GLU A 68 23.74 -5.42 8.32
CA GLU A 68 24.45 -6.14 9.39
C GLU A 68 23.70 -7.37 9.91
N SER A 69 22.41 -7.51 9.57
CA SER A 69 21.54 -8.59 10.07
C SER A 69 21.11 -9.54 8.95
N ASP A 70 21.46 -10.81 9.12
CA ASP A 70 20.94 -11.91 8.29
C ASP A 70 19.53 -12.35 8.75
N GLN A 71 19.05 -11.84 9.89
CA GLN A 71 17.68 -12.06 10.35
C GLN A 71 16.72 -11.14 9.60
N PRO A 72 15.62 -11.69 9.04
CA PRO A 72 14.64 -10.90 8.31
C PRO A 72 13.90 -9.94 9.24
N VAL A 73 13.97 -8.64 8.95
CA VAL A 73 13.21 -7.60 9.65
C VAL A 73 11.94 -7.30 8.87
N ARG A 74 10.85 -7.04 9.60
CA ARG A 74 9.52 -6.77 9.05
C ARG A 74 8.99 -5.46 9.62
N SER A 75 8.74 -4.50 8.75
CA SER A 75 8.10 -3.23 9.09
C SER A 75 6.72 -3.17 8.45
N ARG A 76 5.67 -2.88 9.22
CA ARG A 76 4.28 -2.84 8.76
C ARG A 76 3.78 -1.42 8.70
N SER A 77 2.84 -1.15 7.80
CA SER A 77 2.16 0.16 7.69
C SER A 77 3.09 1.34 7.45
N VAL A 78 4.10 1.15 6.61
CA VAL A 78 5.09 2.21 6.33
C VAL A 78 4.54 3.16 5.26
N THR A 79 4.46 4.45 5.58
CA THR A 79 4.12 5.49 4.60
C THR A 79 5.37 5.92 3.84
N LEU A 80 5.28 5.93 2.51
CA LEU A 80 6.32 6.44 1.62
C LEU A 80 5.72 7.45 0.64
N SER A 81 6.36 8.60 0.50
CA SER A 81 6.03 9.61 -0.50
C SER A 81 7.18 9.80 -1.49
N SER A 82 6.86 10.34 -2.66
CA SER A 82 7.82 10.75 -3.68
C SER A 82 7.47 12.13 -4.20
N ASP A 83 8.23 13.14 -3.78
CA ASP A 83 8.03 14.54 -4.20
C ASP A 83 8.20 14.72 -5.70
N ARG A 84 9.16 14.00 -6.29
CA ARG A 84 9.44 14.04 -7.72
C ARG A 84 8.21 13.64 -8.55
N TYR A 85 7.43 12.67 -8.07
CA TYR A 85 6.27 12.16 -8.79
C TYR A 85 4.93 12.61 -8.19
N GLY A 86 4.94 13.30 -7.04
CA GLY A 86 3.74 13.69 -6.32
C GLY A 86 2.88 12.49 -5.91
N ILE A 87 3.49 11.37 -5.49
CA ILE A 87 2.76 10.15 -5.11
C ILE A 87 3.01 9.81 -3.65
N ILE A 88 1.97 9.30 -2.96
CA ILE A 88 2.06 8.73 -1.61
C ILE A 88 1.45 7.33 -1.55
N ALA A 89 2.02 6.46 -0.73
CA ALA A 89 1.49 5.12 -0.49
C ALA A 89 1.73 4.68 0.96
N LYS A 90 0.79 3.91 1.49
CA LYS A 90 0.99 3.13 2.70
C LYS A 90 1.26 1.68 2.29
N MET A 91 2.44 1.16 2.64
CA MET A 91 2.83 -0.22 2.35
C MET A 91 2.39 -1.14 3.48
N ASP A 92 1.77 -2.27 3.15
CA ASP A 92 1.29 -3.25 4.15
C ASP A 92 2.46 -3.83 4.96
N LEU A 93 3.50 -4.28 4.27
CA LEU A 93 4.69 -4.89 4.85
C LEU A 93 5.93 -4.56 4.00
N ILE A 94 7.04 -4.30 4.68
CA ILE A 94 8.36 -4.24 4.09
C ILE A 94 9.21 -5.33 4.72
N GLU A 95 9.75 -6.22 3.90
CA GLU A 95 10.70 -7.25 4.31
C GLU A 95 12.12 -6.79 3.99
N ILE A 96 13.00 -6.91 4.99
CA ILE A 96 14.40 -6.50 4.91
C ILE A 96 15.26 -7.71 5.21
N GLN A 97 16.14 -8.07 4.29
CA GLN A 97 17.09 -9.17 4.47
C GLN A 97 18.38 -8.91 3.69
N GLY A 98 19.53 -9.00 4.35
CA GLY A 98 20.84 -8.84 3.69
C GLY A 98 20.98 -7.53 2.90
N GLY A 99 20.50 -6.41 3.46
CA GLY A 99 20.48 -5.11 2.79
C GLY A 99 19.43 -4.94 1.69
N LYS A 100 18.67 -5.98 1.33
CA LYS A 100 17.58 -5.91 0.34
C LYS A 100 16.28 -5.52 1.03
N VAL A 101 15.66 -4.42 0.57
CA VAL A 101 14.36 -3.93 1.04
C VAL A 101 13.28 -4.29 0.01
N THR A 102 12.29 -5.09 0.39
CA THR A 102 11.25 -5.61 -0.50
C THR A 102 9.86 -5.22 0.01
N PRO A 103 9.09 -4.40 -0.74
CA PRO A 103 7.71 -4.13 -0.39
C PRO A 103 6.83 -5.36 -0.69
N VAL A 104 5.90 -5.65 0.21
CA VAL A 104 4.95 -6.76 0.14
C VAL A 104 3.54 -6.22 0.33
N ASP A 105 2.66 -6.52 -0.64
CA ASP A 105 1.24 -6.17 -0.63
C ASP A 105 0.41 -7.44 -0.49
N TYR A 106 -0.42 -7.54 0.55
CA TYR A 106 -1.22 -8.73 0.80
C TYR A 106 -2.52 -8.67 0.01
N LYS A 107 -2.64 -9.51 -1.02
CA LYS A 107 -3.91 -9.70 -1.73
C LYS A 107 -4.61 -10.97 -1.26
N ARG A 108 -5.92 -10.86 -1.03
CA ARG A 108 -6.79 -12.01 -0.84
C ARG A 108 -7.00 -12.71 -2.17
N GLY A 109 -6.73 -14.01 -2.20
CA GLY A 109 -6.97 -14.86 -3.35
C GLY A 109 -5.92 -15.96 -3.41
N ARG A 110 -6.11 -16.89 -4.35
CA ARG A 110 -5.02 -17.75 -4.80
C ARG A 110 -4.69 -17.34 -6.23
N PRO A 111 -3.41 -17.36 -6.63
CA PRO A 111 -3.06 -17.32 -8.04
C PRO A 111 -3.91 -18.32 -8.81
N ARG A 112 -4.21 -18.02 -10.08
CA ARG A 112 -4.89 -19.01 -10.92
C ARG A 112 -3.95 -20.21 -11.04
N ALA A 113 -4.50 -21.41 -10.86
CA ALA A 113 -3.74 -22.66 -11.00
C ALA A 113 -3.52 -23.02 -12.49
N SER A 114 -3.08 -22.06 -13.29
CA SER A 114 -2.54 -22.24 -14.64
C SER A 114 -1.01 -22.19 -14.58
N GLY A 115 -0.32 -22.73 -15.59
CA GLY A 115 1.16 -22.79 -15.62
C GLY A 115 1.87 -21.45 -15.45
N ASP A 116 1.16 -20.34 -15.65
CA ASP A 116 1.69 -18.98 -15.61
C ASP A 116 1.26 -18.18 -14.36
N GLY A 117 0.55 -18.80 -13.40
CA GLY A 117 0.01 -18.16 -12.18
C GLY A 117 -1.34 -17.46 -12.34
#